data_AF-A0A1B9EIT2-F1
#
_entry.id   AF-A0A1B9EIT2-F1
#
_cell.length_a   1.000
_cell.length_b   1.000
_cell.length_c   1.000
_cell.angle_alpha   90.00
_cell.angle_beta   90.00
_cell.angle_gamma   90.00
#
_symmetry.space_group_name_H-M   'P 1'
#
loop_
_entity.id
_entity.type
_entity.pdbx_description
1 polymer ?
#
loop_
_entity_poly.entity_id
_entity_poly.type
_entity_poly.pdbx_seq_one_letter_code
_entity_poly.pdbx_strand_id
1 'polypeptide(L)'
;MLPGGVSGPPAEGFEIAYADRDGSEFRASLVDAWAVRFEDAAPVRTFKSYKGQRHLPGLWWSSTVGWHIGYESWLERDHVMLLDFDPSVVGISSQPFWLFWRSDAGKGISHAPDYFARRDDGTAVVVDCRPANRRKRRDLAKFEATREACAQVGWEFRLVGTPDAIVVRNVRWLAGYRHPRHRLEPVASELLAAFAEPQPLMTGASAVGDPIGVLPVLFHLLWLHELSADVSVPLHALSLVSAGTPR
;
A
#
# COMPACT_ATOMS: atom_id res chain seq x y z
N MET A 1 -10.22 14.69 15.57
CA MET A 1 -8.98 14.65 14.79
C MET A 1 -7.87 15.09 15.70
N LEU A 2 -6.94 14.18 15.97
CA LEU A 2 -5.70 14.42 16.69
C LEU A 2 -4.88 15.52 15.99
N PRO A 3 -4.80 16.73 16.55
CA PRO A 3 -3.98 17.76 15.97
C PRO A 3 -2.53 17.45 16.30
N GLY A 4 -1.68 17.22 15.29
CA GLY A 4 -0.27 16.84 15.44
C GLY A 4 0.64 17.87 16.15
N GLY A 5 0.09 18.86 16.85
CA GLY A 5 0.85 19.83 17.64
C GLY A 5 0.20 20.27 18.95
N VAL A 6 -0.94 19.69 19.36
CA VAL A 6 -1.69 20.17 20.56
C VAL A 6 -1.20 19.55 21.86
N SER A 7 -0.46 18.46 21.79
CA SER A 7 0.19 17.85 22.93
C SER A 7 1.69 17.76 22.62
N GLY A 8 2.50 18.48 23.39
CA GLY A 8 3.93 18.67 23.12
C GLY A 8 4.71 17.35 22.91
N PRO A 9 5.91 17.41 22.33
CA PRO A 9 6.72 16.21 22.11
C PRO A 9 7.04 15.52 23.45
N PRO A 10 7.27 14.19 23.46
CA PRO A 10 7.71 13.49 24.66
C PRO A 10 9.00 14.07 25.23
N ALA A 11 9.26 13.79 26.52
CA ALA A 11 10.52 14.17 27.15
C ALA A 11 11.69 13.42 26.51
N GLU A 12 11.53 12.11 26.28
CA GLU A 12 12.51 11.22 25.65
C GLU A 12 11.80 10.21 24.72
N GLY A 13 12.53 9.70 23.72
CA GLY A 13 12.04 8.67 22.82
C GLY A 13 10.92 9.12 21.86
N PHE A 14 10.09 8.15 21.48
CA PHE A 14 9.00 8.32 20.52
C PHE A 14 7.64 8.04 21.17
N GLU A 15 6.68 8.90 20.87
CA GLU A 15 5.27 8.67 21.18
C GLU A 15 4.46 8.55 19.90
N ILE A 16 3.40 7.77 19.96
CA ILE A 16 2.42 7.65 18.90
C ILE A 16 1.05 8.12 19.40
N ALA A 17 0.33 8.87 18.58
CA ALA A 17 -1.11 9.09 18.74
C ALA A 17 -1.88 8.58 17.53
N TYR A 18 -2.97 7.88 17.77
CA TYR A 18 -3.76 7.22 16.74
C TYR A 18 -5.25 7.26 17.08
N ALA A 19 -6.08 7.03 16.06
CA ALA A 19 -7.50 6.82 16.24
C ALA A 19 -7.84 5.37 15.87
N ASP A 20 -8.63 4.71 16.71
CA ASP A 20 -9.24 3.44 16.33
C ASP A 20 -10.33 3.66 15.27
N ARG A 21 -10.97 2.58 14.83
CA ARG A 21 -12.06 2.64 13.84
C ARG A 21 -13.28 3.41 14.32
N ASP A 22 -13.51 3.44 15.63
CA ASP A 22 -14.63 4.14 16.25
C ASP A 22 -14.34 5.64 16.45
N GLY A 23 -13.12 6.06 16.13
CA GLY A 23 -12.66 7.44 16.25
C GLY A 23 -12.17 7.80 17.65
N SER A 24 -12.03 6.83 18.55
CA SER A 24 -11.43 7.05 19.86
C SER A 24 -9.95 7.33 19.70
N GLU A 25 -9.50 8.42 20.31
CA GLU A 25 -8.15 8.93 20.16
C GLU A 25 -7.28 8.45 21.34
N PHE A 26 -6.13 7.84 21.01
CA PHE A 26 -5.17 7.32 21.98
C PHE A 26 -3.81 7.97 21.79
N ARG A 27 -3.03 8.02 22.86
CA ARG A 27 -1.62 8.41 22.83
C ARG A 27 -0.82 7.57 23.83
N ALA A 28 0.30 7.03 23.40
CA ALA A 28 1.18 6.21 24.23
C ALA A 28 2.63 6.28 23.73
N SER A 29 3.56 5.72 24.50
CA SER A 29 4.90 5.46 23.99
C SER A 29 4.83 4.51 22.79
N LEU A 30 5.78 4.62 21.87
CA LEU A 30 5.86 3.74 20.71
C LEU A 30 5.97 2.26 21.13
N VAL A 31 6.75 1.99 22.19
CA VAL A 31 6.98 0.64 22.72
C VAL A 31 5.72 0.07 23.37
N ASP A 32 4.83 0.87 23.93
CA ASP A 32 3.56 0.37 24.48
C ASP A 32 2.50 0.19 23.39
N ALA A 33 2.60 0.94 22.29
CA ALA A 33 1.63 0.92 21.19
C ALA A 33 1.94 -0.12 20.10
N TRP A 34 3.07 -0.83 20.16
CA TRP A 34 3.52 -1.72 19.09
C TRP A 34 2.53 -2.83 18.70
N ALA A 35 1.75 -3.31 19.66
CA ALA A 35 0.76 -4.37 19.49
C ALA A 35 -0.58 -3.86 18.90
N VAL A 36 -0.74 -2.54 18.74
CA VAL A 36 -1.91 -1.96 18.09
C VAL A 36 -1.94 -2.38 16.62
N ARG A 37 -3.13 -2.74 16.16
CA ARG A 37 -3.40 -3.07 14.75
C ARG A 37 -3.50 -1.81 13.92
N PHE A 38 -2.37 -1.16 13.64
CA PHE A 38 -2.36 0.07 12.85
C PHE A 38 -2.85 -0.12 11.41
N GLU A 39 -2.88 -1.35 10.89
CA GLU A 39 -3.57 -1.66 9.63
C GLU A 39 -5.08 -1.40 9.66
N ASP A 40 -5.66 -1.28 10.86
CA ASP A 40 -7.07 -0.99 11.11
C ASP A 40 -7.32 0.45 11.57
N ALA A 41 -6.27 1.26 11.73
CA ALA A 41 -6.37 2.61 12.28
C ALA A 41 -7.10 3.58 11.33
N ALA A 42 -7.89 4.48 11.92
CA ALA A 42 -8.49 5.58 11.18
C ALA A 42 -7.44 6.66 10.86
N PRO A 43 -7.54 7.35 9.70
CA PRO A 43 -6.61 8.40 9.35
C PRO A 43 -6.55 9.52 10.40
N VAL A 44 -5.36 9.83 10.92
CA VAL A 44 -5.19 10.89 11.93
C VAL A 44 -5.30 12.31 11.34
N ARG A 45 -5.39 12.44 10.01
CA ARG A 45 -5.71 13.69 9.32
C ARG A 45 -6.87 13.48 8.35
N THR A 46 -7.61 14.55 8.07
CA THR A 46 -8.64 14.57 7.05
C THR A 46 -8.01 14.93 5.72
N PHE A 47 -8.32 14.15 4.70
CA PHE A 47 -8.02 14.45 3.30
C PHE A 47 -8.83 15.68 2.86
N LYS A 48 -8.19 16.85 2.83
CA LYS A 48 -8.84 18.09 2.41
C LYS A 48 -8.79 18.21 0.89
N SER A 49 -9.96 18.44 0.27
CA SER A 49 -10.09 18.78 -1.16
C SER A 49 -10.62 20.19 -1.32
N TYR A 50 -9.97 21.01 -2.15
CA TYR A 50 -10.41 22.37 -2.46
C TYR A 50 -9.99 22.82 -3.86
N LYS A 51 -10.72 23.79 -4.43
CA LYS A 51 -10.46 24.31 -5.78
C LYS A 51 -9.06 24.93 -5.88
N GLY A 52 -8.30 24.54 -6.91
CA GLY A 52 -6.94 25.05 -7.17
C GLY A 52 -5.81 24.28 -6.48
N GLN A 53 -6.12 23.16 -5.83
CA GLN A 53 -5.13 22.28 -5.22
C GLN A 53 -4.23 21.65 -6.30
N ARG A 54 -2.91 21.64 -6.04
CA ARG A 54 -1.90 21.12 -6.98
C ARG A 54 -1.79 19.59 -6.98
N HIS A 55 -2.41 18.95 -6.01
CA HIS A 55 -2.42 17.51 -5.82
C HIS A 55 -3.87 17.05 -5.70
N LEU A 56 -4.15 15.84 -6.19
CA LEU A 56 -5.51 15.31 -6.27
C LEU A 56 -5.69 14.28 -5.16
N PRO A 57 -6.39 14.62 -4.06
CA PRO A 57 -6.75 13.63 -3.07
C PRO A 57 -7.84 12.70 -3.61
N GLY A 58 -7.88 11.47 -3.11
CA GLY A 58 -8.90 10.50 -3.48
C GLY A 58 -8.90 9.28 -2.59
N LEU A 59 -9.72 8.31 -2.99
CA LEU A 59 -9.93 7.06 -2.28
C LEU A 59 -9.61 5.88 -3.21
N TRP A 60 -8.73 5.00 -2.76
CA TRP A 60 -8.41 3.73 -3.42
C TRP A 60 -9.21 2.60 -2.78
N TRP A 61 -10.17 2.01 -3.49
CA TRP A 61 -10.78 0.76 -3.03
C TRP A 61 -9.74 -0.36 -3.12
N SER A 62 -9.35 -0.90 -1.96
CA SER A 62 -8.36 -1.97 -1.84
C SER A 62 -9.04 -3.33 -1.77
N SER A 63 -8.58 -4.26 -2.62
CA SER A 63 -9.02 -5.65 -2.56
C SER A 63 -8.50 -6.40 -1.33
N THR A 64 -7.34 -6.01 -0.79
CA THR A 64 -6.75 -6.61 0.41
C THR A 64 -7.60 -6.33 1.66
N VAL A 65 -8.11 -5.12 1.84
CA VAL A 65 -8.90 -4.75 3.03
C VAL A 65 -10.42 -4.63 2.80
N GLY A 66 -10.87 -4.56 1.55
CA GLY A 66 -12.29 -4.47 1.20
C GLY A 66 -12.93 -3.08 1.37
N TRP A 67 -12.16 -2.05 1.74
CA TRP A 67 -12.62 -0.66 1.86
C TRP A 67 -11.67 0.34 1.19
N HIS A 68 -11.98 1.62 1.35
CA HIS A 68 -11.24 2.71 0.74
C HIS A 68 -10.06 3.17 1.61
N ILE A 69 -8.89 3.31 1.00
CA ILE A 69 -7.68 3.89 1.58
C ILE A 69 -7.45 5.27 0.95
N GLY A 70 -7.21 6.29 1.77
CA GLY A 70 -7.03 7.65 1.29
C GLY A 70 -5.62 7.91 0.73
N TYR A 71 -5.54 8.77 -0.27
CA TYR A 71 -4.28 9.30 -0.79
C TYR A 71 -4.43 10.80 -1.06
N GLU A 72 -3.33 11.57 -0.95
CA GLU A 72 -3.28 13.01 -1.24
C GLU A 72 -2.56 13.33 -2.56
N SER A 73 -1.87 12.36 -3.16
CA SER A 73 -1.13 12.55 -4.41
C SER A 73 -1.15 11.33 -5.35
N TRP A 74 -0.81 11.53 -6.62
CA TRP A 74 -0.66 10.41 -7.58
C TRP A 74 0.44 9.43 -7.17
N LEU A 75 1.52 9.94 -6.55
CA LEU A 75 2.60 9.09 -6.05
C LEU A 75 2.08 8.18 -4.95
N GLU A 76 1.33 8.73 -4.01
CA GLU A 76 0.68 7.98 -2.94
C GLU A 76 -0.34 6.98 -3.50
N ARG A 77 -1.15 7.35 -4.50
CA ARG A 77 -2.07 6.42 -5.17
C ARG A 77 -1.32 5.22 -5.75
N ASP A 78 -0.22 5.48 -6.45
CA ASP A 78 0.55 4.40 -7.08
C ASP A 78 1.18 3.48 -6.03
N HIS A 79 1.53 3.99 -4.84
CA HIS A 79 2.06 3.16 -3.75
C HIS A 79 0.99 2.35 -3.03
N VAL A 80 -0.19 2.92 -2.74
CA VAL A 80 -1.29 2.11 -2.17
C VAL A 80 -1.75 1.03 -3.15
N MET A 81 -1.74 1.30 -4.45
CA MET A 81 -2.00 0.28 -5.48
C MET A 81 -0.96 -0.86 -5.43
N LEU A 82 0.32 -0.54 -5.28
CA LEU A 82 1.38 -1.56 -5.17
C LEU A 82 1.29 -2.34 -3.86
N LEU A 83 0.95 -1.70 -2.75
CA LEU A 83 0.69 -2.39 -1.48
C LEU A 83 -0.53 -3.32 -1.57
N ASP A 84 -1.59 -2.92 -2.27
CA ASP A 84 -2.79 -3.75 -2.48
C ASP A 84 -2.50 -4.95 -3.39
N PHE A 85 -1.58 -4.79 -4.35
CA PHE A 85 -1.12 -5.85 -5.23
C PHE A 85 -0.15 -6.83 -4.56
N ASP A 86 0.68 -6.38 -3.62
CA ASP A 86 1.68 -7.23 -2.93
C ASP A 86 1.00 -8.38 -2.15
N PRO A 87 1.29 -9.66 -2.48
CA PRO A 87 0.63 -10.79 -1.86
C PRO A 87 0.99 -10.98 -0.38
N SER A 88 2.13 -10.44 0.06
CA SER A 88 2.52 -10.49 1.48
C SER A 88 1.70 -9.54 2.35
N VAL A 89 1.03 -8.54 1.76
CA VAL A 89 0.30 -7.51 2.49
C VAL A 89 -1.12 -7.97 2.80
N VAL A 90 -1.47 -8.01 4.10
CA VAL A 90 -2.76 -8.47 4.61
C VAL A 90 -3.60 -7.35 5.24
N GLY A 91 -3.04 -6.15 5.38
CA GLY A 91 -3.74 -5.00 5.92
C GLY A 91 -3.07 -3.69 5.52
N ILE A 92 -3.86 -2.65 5.28
CA ILE A 92 -3.38 -1.34 4.80
C ILE A 92 -4.21 -0.24 5.45
N SER A 93 -3.55 0.80 5.92
CA SER A 93 -4.17 2.04 6.40
C SER A 93 -3.41 3.26 5.87
N SER A 94 -4.13 4.38 5.69
CA SER A 94 -3.55 5.66 5.30
C SER A 94 -3.45 6.58 6.50
N GLN A 95 -2.30 7.21 6.69
CA GLN A 95 -2.04 8.15 7.77
C GLN A 95 -2.44 7.57 9.15
N PRO A 96 -1.87 6.41 9.51
CA PRO A 96 -2.33 5.56 10.61
C PRO A 96 -2.19 6.21 12.00
N PHE A 97 -1.19 7.08 12.16
CA PHE A 97 -0.84 7.68 13.43
C PHE A 97 -0.02 8.95 13.23
N TRP A 98 0.07 9.75 14.28
CA TRP A 98 1.11 10.74 14.48
C TRP A 98 2.25 10.14 15.31
N LEU A 99 3.47 10.26 14.83
CA LEU A 99 4.71 10.02 15.56
C LEU A 99 5.25 11.35 16.10
N PHE A 100 5.61 11.40 17.39
CA PHE A 100 6.13 12.58 18.07
C PHE A 100 7.49 12.30 18.69
N TRP A 101 8.41 13.26 18.57
CA TRP A 101 9.74 13.21 19.19
C TRP A 101 10.35 14.61 19.33
N ARG A 102 11.54 14.68 19.93
CA ARG A 102 12.37 15.89 19.97
C ARG A 102 13.56 15.75 19.03
N SER A 103 13.85 16.81 18.27
CA SER A 103 15.15 16.94 17.59
C SER A 103 16.28 17.13 18.59
N ASP A 104 17.53 16.94 18.14
CA ASP A 104 18.75 17.28 18.90
C ASP A 104 18.76 18.73 19.45
N ALA A 105 18.12 19.67 18.76
CA ALA A 105 17.98 21.05 19.19
C ALA A 105 16.84 21.27 20.22
N GLY A 106 16.27 20.21 20.80
CA GLY A 106 15.17 20.23 21.78
C GLY A 106 13.78 20.57 21.21
N LYS A 107 13.67 20.87 19.91
CA LYS A 107 12.41 21.21 19.25
C LYS A 107 11.51 19.99 19.07
N GLY A 108 10.23 20.14 19.40
CA GLY A 108 9.22 19.12 19.11
C GLY A 108 8.94 18.95 17.63
N ILE A 109 8.90 17.69 17.18
CA ILE A 109 8.57 17.30 15.83
C ILE A 109 7.41 16.31 15.87
N SER A 110 6.52 16.44 14.88
CA SER A 110 5.46 15.47 14.61
C SER A 110 5.44 15.03 13.16
N HIS A 111 5.04 13.78 12.94
CA HIS A 111 4.93 13.17 11.63
C HIS A 111 3.80 12.19 11.56
N ALA A 112 2.89 12.37 10.60
CA ALA A 112 2.03 11.28 10.16
C ALA A 112 2.67 10.66 8.92
N PRO A 113 3.06 9.37 8.94
CA PRO A 113 3.45 8.65 7.73
C PRO A 113 2.29 8.57 6.74
N ASP A 114 2.57 8.29 5.47
CA ASP A 114 1.51 8.17 4.46
C ASP A 114 0.73 6.85 4.59
N TYR A 115 1.42 5.73 4.81
CA TYR A 115 0.78 4.42 4.95
C TYR A 115 1.42 3.54 6.03
N PHE A 116 0.61 2.62 6.56
CA PHE A 116 1.08 1.44 7.27
C PHE A 116 0.50 0.21 6.58
N ALA A 117 1.35 -0.79 6.35
CA ALA A 117 0.93 -2.08 5.82
C ALA A 117 1.41 -3.21 6.71
N ARG A 118 0.49 -4.12 7.05
CA ARG A 118 0.74 -5.36 7.79
C ARG A 118 1.07 -6.47 6.80
N ARG A 119 2.10 -7.25 7.10
CA ARG A 119 2.44 -8.47 6.35
C ARG A 119 1.87 -9.72 7.00
N ASP A 120 1.73 -10.77 6.20
CA ASP A 120 1.30 -12.12 6.60
C ASP A 120 2.22 -12.76 7.65
N ASP A 121 3.52 -12.47 7.62
CA ASP A 121 4.51 -12.87 8.62
C ASP A 121 4.40 -12.10 9.96
N GLY A 122 3.44 -11.19 10.08
CA GLY A 122 3.20 -10.36 11.26
C GLY A 122 4.08 -9.10 11.34
N THR A 123 5.10 -8.95 10.48
CA THR A 123 5.89 -7.71 10.39
C THR A 123 5.06 -6.58 9.77
N ALA A 124 5.57 -5.37 9.84
CA ALA A 124 4.91 -4.22 9.24
C ALA A 124 5.89 -3.31 8.51
N VAL A 125 5.35 -2.58 7.55
CA VAL A 125 6.06 -1.52 6.84
C VAL A 125 5.33 -0.19 6.96
N VAL A 126 6.09 0.83 7.37
CA VAL A 126 5.66 2.23 7.37
C VAL A 126 6.22 2.90 6.12
N VAL A 127 5.38 3.61 5.38
CA VAL A 127 5.73 4.18 4.07
C VAL A 127 5.50 5.69 4.07
N ASP A 128 6.49 6.41 3.55
CA ASP A 128 6.37 7.83 3.19
C ASP A 128 6.71 8.05 1.72
N CYS A 129 5.81 8.72 1.01
CA CYS A 129 5.89 9.00 -0.42
C CYS A 129 6.53 10.36 -0.67
N ARG A 130 7.78 10.36 -1.17
CA ARG A 130 8.49 11.60 -1.51
C ARG A 130 9.24 11.48 -2.84
N PRO A 131 8.85 12.26 -3.88
CA PRO A 131 9.61 12.35 -5.11
C PRO A 131 11.08 12.71 -4.82
N ALA A 132 12.02 12.06 -5.49
CA ALA A 132 13.46 12.21 -5.22
C ALA A 132 13.90 13.69 -5.30
N ASN A 133 13.39 14.44 -6.28
CA ASN A 133 13.66 15.87 -6.48
C ASN A 133 13.06 16.80 -5.41
N ARG A 134 12.25 16.28 -4.48
CA ARG A 134 11.62 17.03 -3.37
C ARG A 134 12.13 16.60 -1.99
N ARG A 135 13.20 15.80 -1.92
CA ARG A 135 13.84 15.39 -0.66
C ARG A 135 14.80 16.48 -0.17
N LYS A 136 14.27 17.46 0.57
CA LYS A 136 15.11 18.50 1.21
C LYS A 136 15.80 17.93 2.45
N ARG A 137 16.97 18.47 2.83
CA ARG A 137 17.74 18.00 4.00
C ARG A 137 16.92 17.93 5.30
N ARG A 138 16.03 18.90 5.54
CA ARG A 138 15.13 18.91 6.71
C ARG A 138 14.12 17.76 6.68
N ASP A 139 13.63 17.39 5.51
CA ASP A 139 12.69 16.26 5.36
C ASP A 139 13.42 14.93 5.60
N LEU A 140 14.69 14.83 5.16
CA LEU A 140 15.50 13.62 5.36
C LEU A 140 15.74 13.30 6.85
N ALA A 141 16.07 14.31 7.67
CA ALA A 141 16.22 14.11 9.11
C ALA A 141 14.92 13.61 9.77
N LYS A 142 13.78 14.06 9.25
CA LYS A 142 12.46 13.62 9.72
C LYS A 142 12.22 12.14 9.40
N PHE A 143 12.54 11.72 8.18
CA PHE A 143 12.41 10.33 7.74
C PHE A 143 13.43 9.39 8.40
N GLU A 144 14.61 9.89 8.75
CA GLU A 144 15.59 9.14 9.55
C GLU A 144 15.04 8.82 10.95
N ALA A 145 14.49 9.82 11.64
CA ALA A 145 13.86 9.61 12.93
C ALA A 145 12.67 8.65 12.83
N THR A 146 11.86 8.69 11.76
CA THR A 146 10.81 7.69 11.53
C THR A 146 11.38 6.28 11.37
N ARG A 147 12.51 6.13 10.65
CA ARG A 147 13.19 4.83 10.51
C ARG A 147 13.68 4.30 11.84
N GLU A 148 14.33 5.14 12.64
CA GLU A 148 14.79 4.79 13.98
C GLU A 148 13.63 4.35 14.87
N ALA A 149 12.51 5.09 14.85
CA ALA A 149 11.29 4.72 15.55
C ALA A 149 10.79 3.33 15.11
N CYS A 150 10.62 3.12 13.81
CA CYS A 150 10.15 1.84 13.27
C CYS A 150 11.04 0.67 13.70
N ALA A 151 12.37 0.85 13.66
CA ALA A 151 13.33 -0.16 14.06
C ALA A 151 13.21 -0.57 15.54
N GLN A 152 12.80 0.34 16.44
CA GLN A 152 12.61 0.03 17.86
C GLN A 152 11.49 -0.99 18.12
N VAL A 153 10.54 -1.10 17.20
CA VAL A 153 9.38 -2.01 17.30
C VAL A 153 9.38 -3.08 16.21
N GLY A 154 10.52 -3.27 15.54
CA GLY A 154 10.68 -4.30 14.50
C GLY A 154 9.95 -4.01 13.20
N TRP A 155 9.55 -2.77 12.94
CA TRP A 155 8.92 -2.36 11.67
C TRP A 155 9.96 -1.90 10.65
N GLU A 156 9.69 -2.18 9.38
CA GLU A 156 10.43 -1.63 8.26
C GLU A 156 9.94 -0.21 7.96
N PHE A 157 10.86 0.70 7.61
CA PHE A 157 10.49 2.02 7.08
C PHE A 157 10.96 2.18 5.64
N ARG A 158 10.05 2.57 4.74
CA ARG A 158 10.33 2.83 3.32
C ARG A 158 10.04 4.29 2.94
N LEU A 159 11.08 5.03 2.61
CA LEU A 159 10.96 6.33 1.94
C LEU A 159 10.98 6.15 0.42
N VAL A 160 9.80 6.14 -0.18
CA VAL A 160 9.60 5.74 -1.58
C VAL A 160 9.50 6.95 -2.52
N GLY A 161 9.98 6.77 -3.74
CA GLY A 161 9.92 7.75 -4.83
C GLY A 161 9.02 7.26 -5.96
N THR A 162 9.07 7.88 -7.13
CA THR A 162 8.30 7.41 -8.29
C THR A 162 8.66 5.94 -8.60
N PRO A 163 7.70 5.00 -8.64
CA PRO A 163 7.98 3.62 -8.98
C PRO A 163 8.31 3.48 -10.47
N ASP A 164 8.81 2.31 -10.86
CA ASP A 164 9.06 2.01 -12.26
C ASP A 164 7.78 2.17 -13.12
N ALA A 165 7.91 2.83 -14.26
CA ALA A 165 6.77 3.19 -15.10
C ALA A 165 6.09 1.98 -15.76
N ILE A 166 6.83 0.91 -16.06
CA ILE A 166 6.29 -0.32 -16.66
C ILE A 166 5.51 -1.09 -15.60
N VAL A 167 6.09 -1.25 -14.40
CA VAL A 167 5.42 -1.88 -13.26
C VAL A 167 4.11 -1.15 -12.95
N VAL A 168 4.15 0.18 -12.81
CA VAL A 168 2.95 0.99 -12.54
C VAL A 168 1.90 0.82 -13.64
N ARG A 169 2.29 0.79 -14.91
CA ARG A 169 1.36 0.60 -16.02
C ARG A 169 0.67 -0.76 -15.97
N ASN A 170 1.44 -1.83 -15.77
CA ASN A 170 0.93 -3.20 -15.73
C ASN A 170 0.05 -3.43 -14.51
N VAL A 171 0.53 -3.06 -13.31
CA VAL A 171 -0.25 -3.22 -12.07
C VAL A 171 -1.50 -2.36 -12.11
N ARG A 172 -1.47 -1.16 -12.69
CA ARG A 172 -2.68 -0.33 -12.88
C ARG A 172 -3.69 -0.97 -13.83
N TRP A 173 -3.23 -1.67 -14.88
CA TRP A 173 -4.10 -2.44 -15.75
C TRP A 173 -4.77 -3.58 -14.97
N LEU A 174 -3.97 -4.39 -14.25
CA LEU A 174 -4.47 -5.50 -13.44
C LEU A 174 -5.41 -5.03 -12.32
N ALA A 175 -5.14 -3.85 -11.73
CA ALA A 175 -6.01 -3.26 -10.73
C ALA A 175 -7.44 -3.06 -11.25
N GLY A 176 -7.64 -2.88 -12.56
CA GLY A 176 -8.99 -2.84 -13.15
C GLY A 176 -9.83 -4.10 -12.90
N TYR A 177 -9.16 -5.23 -12.62
CA TYR A 177 -9.76 -6.55 -12.44
C TYR A 177 -9.68 -7.06 -10.99
N ARG A 178 -9.25 -6.24 -10.03
CA ARG A 178 -9.02 -6.66 -8.63
C ARG A 178 -10.27 -7.05 -7.84
N HIS A 179 -11.45 -6.59 -8.26
CA HIS A 179 -12.68 -6.86 -7.53
C HIS A 179 -13.07 -8.35 -7.68
N PRO A 180 -13.54 -9.03 -6.61
CA PRO A 180 -13.98 -10.44 -6.65
C PRO A 180 -15.05 -10.80 -7.69
N ARG A 181 -15.66 -9.80 -8.35
CA ARG A 181 -16.67 -9.99 -9.39
C ARG A 181 -16.08 -10.57 -10.68
N HIS A 182 -14.76 -10.46 -10.84
CA HIS A 182 -14.04 -10.99 -11.99
C HIS A 182 -13.66 -12.45 -11.81
N ARG A 183 -13.86 -13.05 -10.63
CA ARG A 183 -13.70 -14.48 -10.44
C ARG A 183 -14.95 -15.22 -10.93
N LEU A 184 -14.77 -15.98 -12.02
CA LEU A 184 -15.77 -16.94 -12.50
C LEU A 184 -15.16 -18.33 -12.34
N GLU A 185 -15.59 -19.07 -11.32
CA GLU A 185 -14.90 -20.30 -10.89
C GLU A 185 -14.66 -21.35 -11.99
N PRO A 186 -15.62 -21.61 -12.91
CA PRO A 186 -15.37 -22.53 -14.02
C PRO A 186 -14.22 -22.07 -14.92
N VAL A 187 -14.20 -20.79 -15.30
CA VAL A 187 -13.17 -20.20 -16.16
C VAL A 187 -11.82 -20.12 -15.41
N ALA A 188 -11.85 -19.80 -14.12
CA ALA A 188 -10.65 -19.74 -13.30
C ALA A 188 -9.98 -21.11 -13.20
N SER A 189 -10.76 -22.17 -12.97
CA SER A 189 -10.26 -23.54 -12.91
C SER A 189 -9.62 -23.98 -14.22
N GLU A 190 -10.25 -23.66 -15.35
CA GLU A 190 -9.71 -23.97 -16.69
C GLU A 190 -8.44 -23.15 -17.00
N LEU A 191 -8.38 -21.88 -16.59
CA LEU A 191 -7.19 -21.05 -16.73
C LEU A 191 -6.01 -21.59 -15.91
N LEU A 192 -6.24 -21.97 -14.65
CA LEU A 192 -5.20 -22.56 -13.81
C LEU A 192 -4.67 -23.88 -14.39
N ALA A 193 -5.55 -24.70 -14.96
CA ALA A 193 -5.15 -25.90 -15.68
C ALA A 193 -4.37 -25.58 -16.97
N ALA A 194 -4.82 -24.60 -17.75
CA ALA A 194 -4.14 -24.19 -18.99
C ALA A 194 -2.73 -23.66 -18.71
N PHE A 195 -2.54 -22.87 -17.66
CA PHE A 195 -1.24 -22.29 -17.29
C PHE A 195 -0.44 -23.14 -16.28
N ALA A 196 -0.76 -24.43 -16.14
CA ALA A 196 0.04 -25.37 -15.35
C ALA A 196 1.50 -25.42 -15.85
N GLU A 197 1.71 -25.25 -17.16
CA GLU A 197 3.01 -25.01 -17.77
C GLU A 197 3.08 -23.58 -18.33
N PRO A 198 4.25 -22.90 -18.23
CA PRO A 198 4.40 -21.54 -18.74
C PRO A 198 4.11 -21.42 -20.24
N GLN A 199 3.23 -20.49 -20.63
CA GLN A 199 2.89 -20.26 -22.04
C GLN A 199 2.42 -18.82 -22.31
N PRO A 200 2.35 -18.38 -23.58
CA PRO A 200 1.87 -17.05 -23.92
C PRO A 200 0.43 -16.77 -23.45
N LEU A 201 0.22 -15.59 -22.84
CA LEU A 201 -1.06 -15.15 -22.28
C LEU A 201 -2.25 -15.39 -23.21
N MET A 202 -2.16 -14.96 -24.47
CA MET A 202 -3.29 -15.07 -25.40
C MET A 202 -3.51 -16.50 -25.89
N THR A 203 -2.46 -17.33 -25.91
CA THR A 203 -2.57 -18.73 -26.29
C THR A 203 -3.38 -19.49 -25.23
N GLY A 204 -3.01 -19.35 -23.95
CA GLY A 204 -3.75 -19.97 -22.86
C GLY A 204 -5.18 -19.44 -22.73
N ALA A 205 -5.38 -18.12 -22.86
CA ALA A 205 -6.72 -17.53 -22.82
C ALA A 205 -7.64 -18.08 -23.94
N SER A 206 -7.13 -18.18 -25.17
CA SER A 206 -7.91 -18.67 -26.31
C SER A 206 -8.17 -20.18 -26.26
N ALA A 207 -7.31 -20.94 -25.57
CA ALA A 207 -7.52 -22.37 -25.34
C ALA A 207 -8.67 -22.64 -24.36
N VAL A 208 -8.91 -21.73 -23.41
CA VAL A 208 -10.01 -21.81 -22.44
C VAL A 208 -11.34 -21.37 -23.04
N GLY A 209 -11.35 -20.31 -23.86
CA GLY A 209 -12.59 -19.84 -24.49
C GLY A 209 -12.45 -18.52 -25.22
N ASP A 210 -13.58 -17.83 -25.44
CA ASP A 210 -13.59 -16.49 -26.04
C ASP A 210 -12.81 -15.50 -25.15
N PRO A 211 -11.72 -14.89 -25.65
CA PRO A 211 -10.92 -13.93 -24.88
C PRO A 211 -11.73 -12.79 -24.26
N ILE A 212 -12.87 -12.39 -24.85
CA ILE A 212 -13.74 -11.35 -24.27
C ILE A 212 -14.24 -11.75 -22.87
N GLY A 213 -14.59 -13.02 -22.68
CA GLY A 213 -15.05 -13.57 -21.40
C GLY A 213 -13.93 -14.05 -20.50
N VAL A 214 -12.83 -14.54 -21.09
CA VAL A 214 -11.71 -15.18 -20.35
C VAL A 214 -10.73 -14.17 -19.79
N LEU A 215 -10.36 -13.12 -20.54
CA LEU A 215 -9.32 -12.18 -20.14
C LEU A 215 -9.61 -11.47 -18.81
N PRO A 216 -10.85 -11.04 -18.49
CA PRO A 216 -11.13 -10.46 -17.17
C PRO A 216 -10.82 -11.40 -16.01
N VAL A 217 -11.09 -12.71 -16.17
CA VAL A 217 -10.79 -13.73 -15.15
C VAL A 217 -9.28 -13.95 -15.07
N LEU A 218 -8.59 -14.06 -16.21
CA LEU A 218 -7.13 -14.19 -16.26
C LEU A 218 -6.43 -13.02 -15.56
N PHE A 219 -6.80 -11.78 -15.87
CA PHE A 219 -6.23 -10.60 -15.22
C PHE A 219 -6.55 -10.53 -13.73
N HIS A 220 -7.71 -11.05 -13.31
CA HIS A 220 -8.04 -11.19 -11.89
C HIS A 220 -7.14 -12.21 -11.19
N LEU A 221 -6.87 -13.36 -11.82
CA LEU A 221 -5.95 -14.36 -11.27
C LEU A 221 -4.49 -13.85 -11.21
N LEU A 222 -4.06 -13.04 -12.19
CA LEU A 222 -2.78 -12.33 -12.11
C LEU A 222 -2.75 -11.30 -10.98
N TRP A 223 -3.86 -10.62 -10.71
CA TRP A 223 -3.98 -9.72 -9.57
C TRP A 223 -3.85 -10.46 -8.23
N LEU A 224 -4.47 -11.64 -8.12
CA LEU A 224 -4.43 -12.48 -6.93
C LEU A 224 -3.14 -13.29 -6.78
N HIS A 225 -2.24 -13.25 -7.76
CA HIS A 225 -1.03 -14.08 -7.85
C HIS A 225 -1.29 -15.59 -7.92
N GLU A 226 -2.51 -16.00 -8.26
CA GLU A 226 -2.83 -17.40 -8.61
C GLU A 226 -2.28 -17.76 -10.00
N LEU A 227 -2.17 -16.76 -10.88
CA LEU A 227 -1.31 -16.78 -12.05
C LEU A 227 -0.18 -15.77 -11.87
N SER A 228 0.94 -15.98 -12.55
CA SER A 228 2.09 -15.07 -12.52
C SER A 228 2.54 -14.66 -13.92
N ALA A 229 3.01 -13.42 -14.04
CA ALA A 229 3.70 -12.88 -15.19
C ALA A 229 4.70 -11.82 -14.71
N ASP A 230 5.81 -11.62 -15.44
CA ASP A 230 6.76 -10.57 -15.10
C ASP A 230 6.16 -9.18 -15.38
N VAL A 231 5.78 -8.48 -14.31
CA VAL A 231 5.21 -7.13 -14.38
C VAL A 231 6.25 -6.03 -14.62
N SER A 232 7.54 -6.35 -14.59
CA SER A 232 8.63 -5.41 -14.88
C SER A 232 8.88 -5.20 -16.38
N VAL A 233 8.32 -6.08 -17.22
CA VAL A 233 8.30 -5.94 -18.69
C VAL A 233 6.88 -5.65 -19.18
N PRO A 234 6.69 -4.99 -20.33
CA PRO A 234 5.35 -4.71 -20.86
C PRO A 234 4.45 -5.96 -20.89
N LEU A 235 3.27 -5.88 -20.27
CA LEU A 235 2.27 -6.95 -20.38
C LEU A 235 1.62 -6.90 -21.77
N HIS A 236 1.66 -8.00 -22.52
CA HIS A 236 1.09 -8.13 -23.86
C HIS A 236 0.67 -9.58 -24.16
N ALA A 237 0.10 -9.82 -25.34
CA ALA A 237 -0.44 -11.12 -25.76
C ALA A 237 0.57 -12.30 -25.73
N LEU A 238 1.86 -12.00 -25.77
CA LEU A 238 2.96 -12.97 -25.77
C LEU A 238 3.71 -13.03 -24.44
N SER A 239 3.28 -12.24 -23.43
CA SER A 239 3.84 -12.37 -22.08
C SER A 239 3.64 -13.79 -21.60
N LEU A 240 4.70 -14.41 -21.08
CA LEU A 240 4.62 -15.73 -20.49
C LEU A 240 3.84 -15.64 -19.18
N VAL A 241 2.83 -16.50 -19.08
CA VAL A 241 2.02 -16.68 -17.88
C VAL A 241 2.21 -18.11 -17.41
N SER A 242 2.31 -18.28 -16.10
CA SER A 242 2.39 -19.59 -15.43
C SER A 242 1.48 -19.60 -14.21
N ALA A 243 1.32 -20.78 -13.60
CA ALA A 243 0.84 -20.88 -12.23
C ALA A 243 1.65 -19.96 -11.30
N GLY A 244 0.95 -19.23 -10.44
CA GLY A 244 1.54 -18.41 -9.39
C GLY A 244 1.61 -19.12 -8.05
N THR A 245 1.95 -18.37 -7.00
CA THR A 245 1.86 -18.85 -5.62
C THR A 245 0.67 -18.14 -4.97
N PRO A 246 -0.44 -18.84 -4.69
CA PRO A 246 -1.62 -18.23 -4.09
C PRO A 246 -1.30 -17.57 -2.74
N ARG A 247 -2.11 -16.56 -2.38
CA ARG A 247 -2.22 -16.06 -1.00
C ARG A 247 -2.78 -17.12 -0.06
#